data_AF-A0A1I2UWH5-F1
#
_entry.id   AF-A0A1I2UWH5-F1
#
_cell.length_a   1.000
_cell.length_b   1.000
_cell.length_c   1.000
_cell.angle_alpha   90.00
_cell.angle_beta   90.00
_cell.angle_gamma   90.00
#
_symmetry.space_group_name_H-M   'P 1'
#
loop_
_entity.id
_entity.type
_entity.pdbx_description
1 polymer ?
#
loop_
_entity_poly.entity_id
_entity_poly.type
_entity_poly.pdbx_seq_one_letter_code
_entity_poly.pdbx_strand_id
1 'polypeptide(L)' 'MPRPTSTLPAHARLALVTHVAELEAELASVSCPRERRTIAAELKAARSAVSQLSTEG' A
#
# COMPACT_ATOMS: atom_id res chain seq x y z
N MET A 1 30.52 9.04 2.20
CA MET A 1 29.42 8.11 2.55
C MET A 1 28.42 8.13 1.41
N PRO A 2 28.25 7.06 0.60
CA PRO A 2 27.18 7.04 -0.38
C PRO A 2 25.86 6.90 0.38
N ARG A 3 24.95 7.88 0.25
CA ARG A 3 23.57 7.70 0.69
C ARG A 3 22.97 6.59 -0.18
N PRO A 4 22.39 5.52 0.38
CA PRO A 4 21.61 4.61 -0.43
C PRO A 4 20.42 5.43 -0.93
N THR A 5 20.42 5.78 -2.21
CA THR A 5 19.20 6.18 -2.90
C THR A 5 18.32 4.94 -2.95
N SER A 6 17.62 4.66 -1.85
CA SER A 6 16.62 3.61 -1.70
C SER A 6 15.36 3.99 -2.46
N THR A 7 15.53 4.47 -3.70
CA THR A 7 14.41 4.72 -4.57
C THR A 7 13.93 3.36 -5.06
N LEU A 8 12.84 2.86 -4.50
CA LEU A 8 12.22 1.62 -4.95
C LEU A 8 12.04 1.68 -6.48
N PRO A 9 12.32 0.59 -7.21
CA PRO A 9 12.11 0.54 -8.65
C PRO A 9 10.69 0.96 -9.03
N ALA A 10 10.53 1.62 -10.18
CA ALA A 10 9.22 2.13 -10.61
C ALA A 10 8.13 1.04 -10.66
N HIS A 11 8.48 -0.19 -11.04
CA HIS A 11 7.55 -1.33 -11.03
C HIS A 11 7.04 -1.66 -9.63
N ALA A 12 7.89 -1.55 -8.61
CA ALA A 12 7.53 -1.86 -7.23
C ALA A 12 6.58 -0.80 -6.67
N ARG A 13 6.78 0.49 -7.02
CA ARG A 13 5.83 1.55 -6.67
C ARG A 13 4.47 1.34 -7.34
N LEU A 14 4.46 0.99 -8.62
CA LEU A 14 3.21 0.69 -9.35
C LEU A 14 2.48 -0.49 -8.73
N ALA A 15 3.18 -1.59 -8.41
CA ALA A 15 2.60 -2.75 -7.74
C ALA A 15 1.98 -2.40 -6.37
N LEU A 16 2.59 -1.47 -5.64
CA LEU A 16 2.09 -1.03 -4.33
C LEU A 16 0.82 -0.17 -4.48
N VAL A 17 0.77 0.70 -5.49
CA VAL A 17 -0.43 1.49 -5.82
C VAL A 17 -1.57 0.60 -6.30
N THR A 18 -1.30 -0.40 -7.14
CA THR A 18 -2.32 -1.36 -7.59
C THR A 18 -2.86 -2.17 -6.43
N HIS A 19 -1.99 -2.61 -5.51
CA HIS A 19 -2.40 -3.35 -4.33
C HIS A 19 -3.32 -2.52 -3.41
N VAL A 20 -3.08 -1.21 -3.26
CA VAL A 20 -4.00 -0.32 -2.53
C VAL A 20 -5.38 -0.30 -3.18
N ALA A 21 -5.45 -0.21 -4.51
CA ALA A 21 -6.73 -0.22 -5.23
C ALA A 21 -7.47 -1.56 -5.10
N GLU A 22 -6.75 -2.68 -5.10
CA GLU A 22 -7.30 -4.01 -4.85
C GLU A 22 -7.92 -4.11 -3.45
N LEU A 23 -7.19 -3.69 -2.41
CA LEU A 23 -7.69 -3.70 -1.03
C LEU A 23 -8.91 -2.79 -0.83
N GLU A 24 -8.98 -1.65 -1.53
CA GLU A 24 -10.17 -0.78 -1.52
C GLU A 24 -11.40 -1.47 -2.14
N ALA A 25 -11.21 -2.16 -3.27
CA ALA A 25 -12.26 -2.94 -3.92
C ALA A 25 -12.72 -4.14 -3.08
N GLU A 26 -11.78 -4.84 -2.45
CA GLU A 26 -12.09 -5.93 -1.51
C GLU A 26 -12.87 -5.41 -0.30
N LEU A 27 -12.45 -4.30 0.31
CA LEU A 27 -13.15 -3.72 1.45
C LEU A 27 -14.59 -3.30 1.12
N ALA A 28 -14.85 -2.88 -0.12
CA ALA A 28 -16.19 -2.54 -0.61
C ALA A 28 -17.08 -3.76 -0.84
N SER A 29 -16.50 -4.93 -1.15
CA SER A 29 -17.26 -6.16 -1.44
C SER A 29 -17.45 -7.06 -0.22
N VAL A 30 -16.54 -7.01 0.77
CA VAL A 30 -16.59 -7.86 1.95
C VAL A 30 -17.65 -7.40 2.94
N SER A 31 -18.52 -8.34 3.34
CA SER A 31 -19.59 -8.11 4.33
C SER A 31 -19.22 -8.58 5.74
N CYS A 32 -18.27 -9.51 5.88
CA CYS A 32 -17.87 -10.06 7.17
C CYS A 32 -17.11 -9.00 8.01
N PRO A 33 -17.59 -8.64 9.22
CA PRO A 33 -16.96 -7.59 10.03
C PRO A 33 -15.51 -7.88 10.42
N ARG A 34 -15.16 -9.15 10.59
CA ARG A 34 -13.79 -9.56 10.95
C ARG A 34 -12.84 -9.36 9.78
N GLU A 35 -13.21 -9.84 8.59
CA GLU A 35 -12.43 -9.68 7.36
C GLU A 35 -12.29 -8.21 6.98
N ARG A 36 -13.38 -7.42 7.09
CA ARG A 36 -13.31 -5.96 6.87
C ARG A 36 -12.27 -5.28 7.76
N ARG A 37 -12.13 -5.68 9.02
CA ARG A 37 -11.13 -5.11 9.94
C ARG A 37 -9.71 -5.49 9.51
N THR A 38 -9.49 -6.73 9.08
CA THR A 38 -8.20 -7.19 8.57
C THR A 38 -7.81 -6.41 7.31
N ILE A 39 -8.69 -6.35 6.31
CA ILE A 39 -8.46 -5.64 5.05
C ILE A 39 -8.25 -4.14 5.30
N ALA A 40 -9.00 -3.52 6.23
CA ALA A 40 -8.78 -2.12 6.58
C ALA A 40 -7.42 -1.86 7.24
N ALA A 41 -6.91 -2.80 8.04
CA ALA A 41 -5.58 -2.71 8.64
C ALA A 41 -4.48 -2.84 7.58
N GLU A 42 -4.63 -3.78 6.64
CA GLU A 42 -3.72 -3.97 5.51
C GLU A 42 -3.71 -2.74 4.59
N LEU A 43 -4.88 -2.18 4.28
CA LEU A 43 -5.02 -0.95 3.49
C LEU A 43 -4.30 0.23 4.15
N LYS A 44 -4.39 0.35 5.48
CA LYS A 44 -3.68 1.39 6.23
C LYS A 44 -2.15 1.22 6.14
N ALA A 45 -1.66 -0.02 6.23
CA ALA A 45 -0.24 -0.31 6.10
C ALA A 45 0.27 0.00 4.68
N ALA A 46 -0.47 -0.44 3.65
CA ALA A 46 -0.13 -0.21 2.24
C ALA A 46 -0.11 1.30 1.91
N ARG A 47 -1.12 2.07 2.34
CA ARG A 47 -1.13 3.53 2.17
C ARG A 47 0.03 4.23 2.86
N SER A 48 0.43 3.75 4.04
CA SER A 48 1.59 4.29 4.76
C SER A 48 2.89 4.06 3.98
N ALA A 49 3.05 2.87 3.38
CA ALA A 49 4.19 2.55 2.53
C ALA A 49 4.22 3.42 1.25
N VAL A 50 3.07 3.67 0.59
CA VAL A 50 3.00 4.61 -0.55
C VAL A 50 3.44 6.01 -0.13
N SER A 51 2.99 6.49 1.03
CA SER A 51 3.31 7.83 1.53
C SER A 51 4.80 8.00 1.83
N GLN A 52 5.42 6.99 2.46
CA GLN A 52 6.87 6.96 2.71
C GLN A 52 7.66 7.05 1.41
N LEU A 53 7.24 6.30 0.38
CA LEU A 53 7.90 6.30 -0.93
C LEU A 53 7.70 7.58 -1.74
N SER A 54 6.58 8.27 -1.53
CA SER A 54 6.32 9.57 -2.14
C SER A 54 7.15 10.68 -1.50
N THR A 55 7.59 10.48 -0.25
CA THR A 55 8.45 11.43 0.49
C THR A 55 9.93 11.28 0.13
N GLU A 56 10.34 10.11 -0.37
CA GLU A 56 11.72 9.82 -0.83
C GLU A 56 11.93 10.08 -2.33
N GLY A 57 10.88 10.49 -3.05
CA GLY A 57 10.86 10.75 -4.50
C GLY A 57 11.26 12.16 -4.91
#